data_AF-A0A7Y6RBI4-F1
#
_entry.id   AF-A0A7Y6RBI4-F1
#
_cell.length_a   1.000
_cell.length_b   1.000
_cell.length_c   1.000
_cell.angle_alpha   90.00
_cell.angle_beta   90.00
_cell.angle_gamma   90.00
#
_symmetry.space_group_name_H-M   'P 1'
#
loop_
_entity.id
_entity.type
_entity.pdbx_description
1 polymer ?
#
loop_
_entity_poly.entity_id
_entity_poly.type
_entity_poly.pdbx_seq_one_letter_code
_entity_poly.pdbx_strand_id
1 'polypeptide(L)'
;MINHDTIKQAAERGTGLDHLTPGQAWAAHEASVKPKHLRQPMRHSMILLLASVEQKARQAFFSGVEHGDTDEMIYRAYDDRHPMFLRGPILETLQEGMETFFPDLKATAVDDDGNAVYRLDNLAKALGASEEELLALAKEKGMEGRLQTKPIHILH
;
A
#
# COMPACT_ATOMS: atom_id res chain seq x y z
N MET A 1 -18.62 -15.21 5.89
CA MET A 1 -18.83 -16.40 5.01
C MET A 1 -17.86 -16.32 3.85
N ILE A 2 -17.09 -17.38 3.59
CA ILE A 2 -16.12 -17.39 2.48
C ILE A 2 -16.86 -17.58 1.14
N ASN A 3 -16.74 -16.60 0.26
CA ASN A 3 -17.20 -16.62 -1.13
C ASN A 3 -16.19 -15.86 -2.02
N HIS A 4 -16.41 -15.81 -3.34
CA HIS A 4 -15.46 -15.18 -4.26
C HIS A 4 -15.27 -13.68 -3.98
N ASP A 5 -16.35 -12.95 -3.68
CA ASP A 5 -16.29 -11.52 -3.42
C ASP A 5 -15.55 -11.20 -2.13
N THR A 6 -15.79 -11.97 -1.06
CA THR A 6 -15.10 -11.78 0.22
C THR A 6 -13.63 -12.16 0.16
N ILE A 7 -13.26 -13.15 -0.66
CA ILE A 7 -11.85 -13.49 -0.95
C ILE A 7 -11.18 -12.33 -1.68
N LYS A 8 -11.81 -11.82 -2.75
CA LYS A 8 -11.30 -10.69 -3.52
C LYS A 8 -11.09 -9.46 -2.64
N GLN A 9 -12.12 -9.07 -1.86
CA GLN A 9 -12.04 -7.92 -0.97
C GLN A 9 -10.93 -8.07 0.08
N ALA A 10 -10.77 -9.26 0.67
CA ALA A 10 -9.72 -9.51 1.64
C ALA A 10 -8.32 -9.42 1.00
N ALA A 11 -8.16 -9.95 -0.22
CA ALA A 11 -6.93 -9.86 -0.99
C ALA A 11 -6.56 -8.41 -1.35
N GLU A 12 -7.53 -7.65 -1.86
CA GLU A 12 -7.36 -6.24 -2.25
C GLU A 12 -7.06 -5.34 -1.05
N ARG A 13 -7.61 -5.65 0.13
CA ARG A 13 -7.36 -4.87 1.36
C ARG A 13 -6.14 -5.35 2.15
N GLY A 14 -5.55 -6.48 1.78
CA GLY A 14 -4.47 -7.09 2.55
C GLY A 14 -4.91 -7.58 3.93
N THR A 15 -6.18 -7.97 4.08
CA THR A 15 -6.75 -8.42 5.36
C THR A 15 -6.98 -9.93 5.39
N GLY A 16 -7.05 -10.51 6.59
CA GLY A 16 -7.47 -11.91 6.75
C GLY A 16 -8.95 -12.11 6.41
N LEU A 17 -9.36 -13.38 6.26
CA LEU A 17 -10.75 -13.75 6.02
C LEU A 17 -11.11 -15.00 6.81
N ASP A 18 -11.97 -14.84 7.82
CA ASP A 18 -12.37 -15.92 8.71
C ASP A 18 -11.13 -16.56 9.38
N HIS A 19 -10.73 -17.76 8.95
CA HIS A 19 -9.54 -18.45 9.45
C HIS A 19 -8.32 -18.34 8.51
N LEU A 20 -8.47 -17.67 7.36
CA LEU A 20 -7.38 -17.43 6.42
C LEU A 20 -6.57 -16.21 6.87
N THR A 21 -5.24 -16.35 6.90
CA THR A 21 -4.34 -15.20 7.05
C THR A 21 -4.46 -14.25 5.84
N PRO A 22 -4.02 -12.99 5.94
CA PRO A 22 -3.96 -12.08 4.79
C PRO A 22 -3.26 -12.67 3.56
N GLY A 23 -2.10 -13.30 3.76
CA GLY A 23 -1.34 -13.95 2.69
C GLY A 23 -2.09 -15.13 2.07
N GLN A 24 -2.80 -15.91 2.87
CA GLN A 24 -3.65 -17.00 2.38
C GLN A 24 -4.88 -16.51 1.62
N ALA A 25 -5.52 -15.43 2.08
CA ALA A 25 -6.66 -14.82 1.39
C ALA A 25 -6.22 -14.27 0.02
N TRP A 26 -5.08 -13.59 -0.03
CA TRP A 26 -4.47 -13.14 -1.28
C TRP A 26 -4.09 -14.32 -2.20
N ALA A 27 -3.38 -15.32 -1.68
CA ALA A 27 -2.98 -16.50 -2.46
C ALA A 27 -4.19 -17.27 -3.01
N ALA A 28 -5.30 -17.32 -2.25
CA ALA A 28 -6.55 -17.93 -2.69
C ALA A 28 -7.21 -17.15 -3.83
N HIS A 29 -7.14 -15.81 -3.79
CA HIS A 29 -7.60 -14.95 -4.87
C HIS A 29 -6.75 -15.15 -6.13
N GLU A 30 -5.42 -15.02 -5.99
CA GLU A 30 -4.44 -15.15 -7.08
C GLU A 30 -4.55 -16.50 -7.78
N ALA A 31 -4.63 -17.60 -7.03
CA ALA A 31 -4.78 -18.95 -7.56
C ALA A 31 -6.23 -19.31 -7.94
N SER A 32 -7.18 -18.36 -7.88
CA SER A 32 -8.60 -18.56 -8.21
C SER A 32 -9.23 -19.77 -7.50
N VAL A 33 -8.89 -19.97 -6.21
CA VAL A 33 -9.34 -21.12 -5.43
C VAL A 33 -10.85 -21.04 -5.17
N LYS A 34 -11.57 -22.15 -5.41
CA LYS A 34 -13.02 -22.19 -5.14
C LYS A 34 -13.28 -22.15 -3.62
N PRO A 35 -14.23 -21.32 -3.13
CA PRO A 35 -14.54 -21.16 -1.70
C PRO A 35 -14.76 -22.47 -0.93
N LYS A 36 -15.36 -23.48 -1.57
CA LYS A 36 -15.60 -24.80 -0.96
C LYS A 36 -14.33 -25.51 -0.48
N HIS A 37 -13.18 -25.22 -1.08
CA HIS A 37 -11.89 -25.82 -0.72
C HIS A 37 -11.17 -25.07 0.40
N LEU A 38 -11.64 -23.87 0.73
CA LEU A 38 -11.10 -23.02 1.78
C LEU A 38 -11.90 -23.15 3.08
N ARG A 39 -12.97 -23.96 3.12
CA ARG A 39 -13.73 -24.19 4.36
C ARG A 39 -12.96 -25.13 5.28
N GLN A 40 -13.11 -24.94 6.59
CA GLN A 40 -12.51 -25.86 7.55
C GLN A 40 -13.24 -27.21 7.60
N PRO A 41 -12.50 -28.33 7.81
CA PRO A 41 -11.04 -28.40 7.79
C PRO A 41 -10.50 -28.30 6.35
N MET A 42 -9.46 -27.49 6.16
CA MET A 42 -8.81 -27.35 4.86
C MET A 42 -7.93 -28.56 4.57
N ARG A 43 -7.98 -29.08 3.34
CA ARG A 43 -7.10 -30.18 2.92
C ARG A 43 -5.64 -29.73 3.00
N HIS A 44 -4.75 -30.60 3.49
CA HIS A 44 -3.32 -30.29 3.60
C HIS A 44 -2.70 -29.80 2.28
N SER A 45 -3.08 -30.40 1.15
CA SER A 45 -2.60 -29.97 -0.18
C SER A 45 -2.98 -28.54 -0.53
N MET A 46 -4.14 -28.05 -0.04
CA MET A 46 -4.57 -26.68 -0.25
C MET A 46 -3.76 -25.72 0.61
N ILE A 47 -3.48 -26.09 1.87
CA ILE A 47 -2.61 -25.31 2.77
C ILE A 47 -1.22 -25.12 2.12
N LEU A 48 -0.64 -26.20 1.58
CA LEU A 48 0.65 -26.15 0.89
C LEU A 48 0.63 -25.28 -0.38
N LEU A 49 -0.46 -25.36 -1.16
CA LEU A 49 -0.63 -24.51 -2.36
C LEU A 49 -0.63 -23.03 -1.98
N LEU A 50 -1.46 -22.64 -1.01
CA LEU A 50 -1.56 -21.25 -0.56
C LEU A 50 -0.22 -20.74 -0.02
N ALA A 51 0.47 -21.54 0.80
CA ALA A 51 1.78 -21.21 1.32
C ALA A 51 2.83 -21.03 0.21
N SER A 52 2.80 -21.87 -0.83
CA SER A 52 3.73 -21.76 -1.96
C SER A 52 3.51 -20.49 -2.78
N VAL A 53 2.24 -20.14 -3.04
CA VAL A 53 1.88 -18.90 -3.76
C VAL A 53 2.27 -17.68 -2.94
N GLU A 54 1.96 -17.64 -1.64
CA GLU A 54 2.37 -16.57 -0.73
C GLU A 54 3.90 -16.43 -0.68
N GLN A 55 4.64 -17.53 -0.59
CA GLN A 55 6.09 -17.52 -0.52
C GLN A 55 6.73 -16.91 -1.78
N LYS A 56 6.18 -17.18 -2.96
CA LYS A 56 6.65 -16.55 -4.21
C LYS A 56 6.45 -15.04 -4.20
N ALA A 57 5.31 -14.56 -3.70
CA ALA A 57 5.06 -13.13 -3.58
C ALA A 57 6.01 -12.46 -2.58
N ARG A 58 6.24 -13.09 -1.43
CA ARG A 58 7.24 -12.62 -0.45
C ARG A 58 8.64 -12.57 -1.05
N GLN A 59 9.05 -13.61 -1.78
CA GLN A 59 10.34 -13.63 -2.47
C GLN A 59 10.45 -12.48 -3.45
N ALA A 60 9.45 -12.25 -4.31
CA ALA A 60 9.47 -11.13 -5.24
C ALA A 60 9.50 -9.77 -4.53
N PHE A 61 8.78 -9.64 -3.42
CA PHE A 61 8.70 -8.39 -2.67
C PHE A 61 10.00 -8.05 -1.92
N PHE A 62 10.68 -9.04 -1.35
CA PHE A 62 11.90 -8.81 -0.56
C PHE A 62 13.20 -9.11 -1.31
N SER A 63 13.16 -9.72 -2.50
CA SER A 63 14.37 -10.06 -3.25
C SER A 63 15.11 -8.81 -3.72
N GLY A 64 16.42 -8.80 -3.52
CA GLY A 64 17.30 -7.70 -3.96
C GLY A 64 17.23 -6.45 -3.09
N VAL A 65 16.49 -6.47 -1.98
CA VAL A 65 16.52 -5.41 -0.98
C VAL A 65 17.65 -5.70 -0.01
N GLU A 66 18.61 -4.78 0.09
CA GLU A 66 19.69 -4.89 1.06
C GLU A 66 19.23 -4.55 2.47
N HIS A 67 19.93 -5.06 3.48
CA HIS A 67 19.60 -4.73 4.86
C HIS A 67 19.81 -3.23 5.12
N GLY A 68 18.75 -2.52 5.50
CA GLY A 68 18.78 -1.07 5.71
C GLY A 68 18.41 -0.24 4.49
N ASP A 69 18.17 -0.85 3.33
CA ASP A 69 17.68 -0.15 2.13
C ASP A 69 16.21 0.23 2.29
N THR A 70 16.00 1.33 3.01
CA THR A 70 14.66 1.80 3.40
C THR A 70 13.96 2.46 2.22
N ASP A 71 14.70 3.11 1.34
CA ASP A 71 14.16 3.79 0.15
C ASP A 71 13.54 2.78 -0.82
N GLU A 72 14.23 1.67 -1.09
CA GLU A 72 13.69 0.59 -1.93
C GLU A 72 12.45 -0.06 -1.31
N MET A 73 12.44 -0.26 0.02
CA MET A 73 11.26 -0.80 0.72
C MET A 73 10.06 0.14 0.66
N ILE A 74 10.29 1.45 0.81
CA ILE A 74 9.25 2.48 0.67
C ILE A 74 8.74 2.47 -0.78
N TYR A 75 9.64 2.45 -1.76
CA TYR A 75 9.26 2.38 -3.18
C TYR A 75 8.36 1.18 -3.47
N ARG A 76 8.74 -0.02 -3.01
CA ARG A 76 7.93 -1.24 -3.18
C ARG A 76 6.60 -1.21 -2.43
N ALA A 77 6.54 -0.53 -1.27
CA ALA A 77 5.28 -0.37 -0.54
C ALA A 77 4.26 0.45 -1.34
N TYR A 78 4.71 1.41 -2.15
CA TYR A 78 3.83 2.21 -3.01
C TYR A 78 3.58 1.58 -4.39
N ASP A 79 4.34 0.56 -4.81
CA ASP A 79 4.13 -0.17 -6.06
C ASP A 79 2.89 -1.08 -5.98
N ASP A 80 1.89 -0.78 -6.82
CA ASP A 80 0.60 -1.48 -6.82
C ASP A 80 0.64 -2.91 -7.37
N ARG A 81 1.73 -3.29 -8.03
CA ARG A 81 1.97 -4.66 -8.50
C ARG A 81 2.24 -5.63 -7.35
N HIS A 82 2.61 -5.12 -6.17
CA HIS A 82 2.80 -5.93 -4.98
C HIS A 82 1.49 -6.08 -4.17
N PRO A 83 1.29 -7.22 -3.50
CA PRO A 83 0.04 -7.47 -2.80
C PRO A 83 -0.09 -6.64 -1.52
N MET A 84 -1.32 -6.20 -1.22
CA MET A 84 -1.57 -5.31 -0.08
C MET A 84 -1.20 -5.92 1.28
N PHE A 85 -1.22 -7.24 1.45
CA PHE A 85 -0.78 -7.83 2.71
C PHE A 85 0.73 -7.67 2.99
N LEU A 86 1.53 -7.39 1.97
CA LEU A 86 2.97 -7.08 2.10
C LEU A 86 3.21 -5.58 2.22
N ARG A 87 2.48 -4.79 1.43
CA ARG A 87 2.62 -3.33 1.41
C ARG A 87 2.01 -2.66 2.64
N GLY A 88 0.84 -3.13 3.07
CA GLY A 88 0.00 -2.54 4.12
C GLY A 88 0.75 -2.23 5.41
N PRO A 89 1.48 -3.19 6.03
CA PRO A 89 2.21 -2.94 7.27
C PRO A 89 3.27 -1.83 7.15
N ILE A 90 3.90 -1.69 5.99
CA ILE A 90 4.89 -0.63 5.75
C ILE A 90 4.18 0.71 5.57
N LEU A 91 3.10 0.74 4.79
CA LEU A 91 2.30 1.95 4.60
C LEU A 91 1.70 2.46 5.92
N GLU A 92 1.23 1.55 6.78
CA GLU A 92 0.76 1.87 8.13
C GLU A 92 1.88 2.46 9.00
N THR A 93 3.06 1.82 9.01
CA THR A 93 4.23 2.35 9.73
C THR A 93 4.64 3.74 9.23
N LEU A 94 4.63 3.96 7.91
CA LEU A 94 4.93 5.27 7.32
C LEU A 94 3.88 6.31 7.70
N GLN A 95 2.60 5.94 7.69
CA GLN A 95 1.51 6.81 8.10
C GLN A 95 1.65 7.21 9.58
N GLU A 96 1.90 6.26 10.48
CA GLU A 96 2.14 6.53 11.90
C GLU A 96 3.33 7.48 12.11
N GLY A 97 4.41 7.28 11.34
CA GLY A 97 5.56 8.18 11.34
C GLY A 97 5.19 9.60 10.90
N MET A 98 4.42 9.73 9.81
CA MET A 98 3.94 11.04 9.34
C MET A 98 3.05 11.73 10.38
N GLU A 99 2.12 11.00 11.00
CA GLU A 99 1.24 11.54 12.04
C GLU A 99 2.03 11.97 13.30
N THR A 100 3.10 11.25 13.62
CA THR A 100 3.94 11.54 14.79
C THR A 100 4.87 12.73 14.59
N PHE A 101 5.56 12.79 13.44
CA PHE A 101 6.60 13.80 13.18
C PHE A 101 6.10 15.03 12.43
N PHE A 102 4.97 14.92 11.72
CA PHE A 102 4.35 16.01 10.96
C PHE A 102 2.83 16.11 11.25
N PRO A 103 2.41 16.25 12.53
CA PRO A 103 0.99 16.21 12.93
C PRO A 103 0.13 17.32 12.30
N ASP A 104 0.76 18.44 11.94
CA ASP A 104 0.08 19.58 11.31
C ASP A 104 0.00 19.46 9.79
N LEU A 105 0.68 18.48 9.18
CA LEU A 105 0.66 18.26 7.75
C LEU A 105 -0.60 17.48 7.35
N LYS A 106 -1.67 18.21 7.02
CA LYS A 106 -2.96 17.64 6.61
C LYS A 106 -3.19 17.82 5.12
N ALA A 107 -3.80 16.80 4.52
CA ALA A 107 -4.33 16.90 3.17
C ALA A 107 -5.35 18.05 3.13
N THR A 108 -5.18 18.94 2.16
CA THR A 108 -6.10 20.07 1.94
C THR A 108 -7.27 19.67 1.06
N ALA A 109 -7.05 18.72 0.17
CA ALA A 109 -8.05 18.22 -0.75
C ALA A 109 -7.76 16.76 -1.11
N VAL A 110 -8.67 16.17 -1.88
CA VAL A 110 -8.41 14.94 -2.64
C VAL A 110 -8.56 15.22 -4.13
N ASP A 111 -7.79 14.52 -4.96
CA ASP A 111 -8.01 14.52 -6.41
C ASP A 111 -9.15 13.57 -6.81
N ASP A 112 -9.46 13.51 -8.11
CA ASP A 112 -10.53 12.64 -8.64
C ASP A 112 -10.24 11.14 -8.45
N ASP A 113 -8.97 10.77 -8.24
CA ASP A 113 -8.53 9.40 -7.96
C ASP A 113 -8.54 9.08 -6.46
N GLY A 114 -8.91 10.05 -5.61
CA GLY A 114 -8.96 9.93 -4.16
C GLY A 114 -7.61 10.11 -3.46
N ASN A 115 -6.58 10.56 -4.17
CA ASN A 115 -5.26 10.81 -3.58
C ASN A 115 -5.25 12.12 -2.80
N ALA A 116 -4.54 12.14 -1.68
CA ALA A 116 -4.38 13.32 -0.86
C ALA A 116 -3.58 14.42 -1.60
N VAL A 117 -4.14 15.62 -1.63
CA VAL A 117 -3.51 16.84 -2.16
C VAL A 117 -3.18 17.76 -1.00
N TYR A 118 -1.92 18.16 -0.90
CA TYR A 118 -1.42 19.05 0.15
C TYR A 118 -1.09 20.41 -0.44
N ARG A 119 -1.36 21.49 0.28
CA ARG A 119 -0.86 22.80 -0.14
C ARG A 119 0.66 22.87 0.04
N LEU A 120 1.30 23.53 -0.92
CA LEU A 120 2.75 23.68 -0.97
C LEU A 120 3.29 24.48 0.22
N ASP A 121 2.60 25.53 0.66
CA ASP A 121 2.97 26.32 1.84
C ASP A 121 2.96 25.49 3.14
N ASN A 122 1.96 24.62 3.30
CA ASN A 122 1.88 23.70 4.43
C ASN A 122 3.00 22.64 4.40
N LEU A 123 3.31 22.11 3.20
CA LEU A 123 4.43 21.19 3.02
C LEU A 123 5.78 21.87 3.35
N ALA A 124 6.00 23.08 2.82
CA ALA A 124 7.19 23.88 3.07
C ALA A 124 7.39 24.12 4.57
N LYS A 125 6.33 24.57 5.25
CA LYS A 125 6.33 24.78 6.70
C LYS A 125 6.62 23.49 7.47
N ALA A 126 5.98 22.37 7.12
CA ALA A 126 6.16 21.10 7.81
C ALA A 126 7.59 20.55 7.64
N LEU A 127 8.18 20.72 6.46
CA LEU A 127 9.52 20.23 6.12
C LEU A 127 10.64 21.20 6.52
N GLY A 128 10.31 22.41 6.99
CA GLY A 128 11.30 23.44 7.32
C GLY A 128 12.06 23.96 6.09
N ALA A 129 11.40 23.96 4.92
CA ALA A 129 11.93 24.40 3.63
C ALA A 129 11.10 25.57 3.08
N SER A 130 11.58 26.23 2.03
CA SER A 130 10.81 27.20 1.26
C SER A 130 10.02 26.53 0.12
N GLU A 131 8.95 27.17 -0.34
CA GLU A 131 8.19 26.70 -1.50
C GLU A 131 9.06 26.60 -2.77
N GLU A 132 10.00 27.53 -2.93
CA GLU A 132 10.94 27.58 -4.06
C GLU A 132 11.90 26.39 -4.05
N GLU A 133 12.43 26.02 -2.88
CA GLU A 133 13.27 24.83 -2.71
C GLU A 133 12.51 23.55 -3.03
N LEU A 134 11.26 23.43 -2.57
CA LEU A 134 10.42 22.27 -2.87
C LEU A 134 10.09 22.16 -4.36
N LEU A 135 9.79 23.28 -5.03
CA LEU A 135 9.55 23.30 -6.48
C LEU A 135 10.81 22.94 -7.28
N ALA A 136 11.98 23.46 -6.88
CA ALA A 136 13.25 23.13 -7.51
C ALA A 136 13.57 21.64 -7.37
N LEU A 137 13.35 21.06 -6.18
CA LEU A 137 13.53 19.64 -5.93
C LEU A 137 12.53 18.80 -6.74
N ALA A 138 11.25 19.19 -6.80
CA ALA A 138 10.25 18.51 -7.61
C ALA A 138 10.65 18.47 -9.09
N LYS A 139 11.21 19.57 -9.61
CA LYS A 139 11.76 19.63 -10.96
C LYS A 139 12.95 18.71 -11.18
N GLU A 140 13.92 18.73 -10.27
CA GLU A 140 15.09 17.84 -10.33
C GLU A 140 14.67 16.37 -10.34
N LYS A 141 13.66 16.01 -9.56
CA LYS A 141 13.13 14.64 -9.45
C LYS A 141 12.09 14.29 -10.52
N GLY A 142 11.80 15.18 -11.47
CA GLY A 142 10.79 14.94 -12.51
C GLY A 142 9.37 14.79 -11.97
N MET A 143 9.08 15.30 -10.78
CA MET A 143 7.79 15.24 -10.09
C MET A 143 6.87 16.42 -10.42
N GLU A 144 7.22 17.25 -11.41
CA GLU A 144 6.40 18.40 -11.84
C GLU A 144 4.98 17.97 -12.23
N GLY A 145 4.82 16.77 -12.79
CA GLY A 145 3.51 16.19 -13.14
C GLY A 145 2.64 15.78 -11.94
N ARG A 146 3.18 15.81 -10.71
CA ARG A 146 2.43 15.60 -9.45
C ARG A 146 1.92 16.91 -8.86
N LEU A 147 2.30 18.06 -9.41
CA LEU A 147 1.70 19.34 -9.04
C LEU A 147 0.29 19.38 -9.64
N GLN A 148 -0.72 19.46 -8.76
CA GLN A 148 -2.09 19.35 -9.21
C GLN A 148 -2.56 20.65 -9.88
N THR A 149 -2.83 20.59 -11.18
CA THR A 149 -3.47 21.67 -11.95
C THR A 149 -4.92 21.36 -12.31
N LYS A 150 -5.40 20.14 -11.98
CA LYS A 150 -6.77 19.68 -12.20
C LYS A 150 -7.69 20.09 -11.04
N PRO A 151 -9.02 19.97 -11.20
CA PRO A 151 -9.96 20.19 -10.11
C PRO A 151 -9.64 19.34 -8.88
N ILE A 152 -9.85 19.89 -7.70
CA ILE A 152 -9.63 19.23 -6.41
C ILE A 152 -10.89 19.33 -5.56
N HIS A 153 -11.14 18.30 -4.73
CA HIS A 153 -12.24 18.27 -3.79
C HIS A 153 -11.72 18.64 -2.41
N ILE A 154 -11.98 19.87 -1.98
CA ILE A 154 -11.47 20.41 -0.71
C ILE A 154 -12.02 19.59 0.46
N LEU A 155 -11.13 19.19 1.37
CA LEU A 155 -11.48 18.55 2.62
C LEU A 155 -11.79 19.66 3.65
N HIS A 156 -13.01 19.67 4.19
CA HIS A 156 -13.47 20.60 5.21
C HIS A 156 -13.10 20.17 6.62
#